data_AF-A0A653MH91-F1
#
_entry.id   AF-A0A653MH91-F1
#
_cell.length_a   1.000
_cell.length_b   1.000
_cell.length_c   1.000
_cell.angle_alpha   90.00
_cell.angle_beta   90.00
_cell.angle_gamma   90.00
#
_symmetry.space_group_name_H-M   'P 1'
#
loop_
_entity.id
_entity.type
_entity.pdbx_description
1 polymer ?
#
loop_
_entity_poly.entity_id
_entity_poly.type
_entity_poly.pdbx_seq_one_letter_code
_entity_poly.pdbx_strand_id
1 'polypeptide(L)'
;MSSRTPFRCPFCGEAGVKTREHVWAQWMRKSVGAQQLLKGATGRRVPVAVGDLQIDERGKYQLVERDIVRVAELLPHVTIDVCLGCNGGWMKRLEDDAKTLMGPWSAAGWPIQLDQDAQTALAVWATKSWMAYALIHQRDEGPFTSDERRAMVSEPGPLARTRIWVVHSDAPTAWVGMGLHPTLMKPSDEVPDVTTEMDNAGFGFLAYNELAFFMAIAPEPKSPLLDFVEEDMDSNGFAKRIWPASAPTSFPQHCAPAPVMSDLLAIPGNFHRATGLPVVGLGKTELEDVRRAYEAGADAFQIRAVWQPESLARLERKRISDDPDGYAKTWRPYKVLGGIEWHGGRFEAAVEHYRTAQRFGATVQDIGSQLCDALMFAGEFAKAQRVCDEVMSEGRNEWRDVFRDAILYEVVEELGLKRQKRRRRREDVTMTVSDEAIRVAKRYLRRSDALDVVSWSVLAHDVRPDTRLSTVMASAYLGDSVMPWFGLSCEVVPLSPGEPLRDAVSEGLADSATVVAELLRLFDESADDDLLEVRQFVEESSHRTADS
;
A
#
# COMPACT_ATOMS: atom_id res chain seq x y z
N MET A 1 10.93 12.40 -56.23
CA MET A 1 11.22 13.17 -55.00
C MET A 1 10.14 12.81 -53.99
N SER A 2 10.46 12.04 -52.94
CA SER A 2 9.49 11.71 -51.88
C SER A 2 9.18 13.00 -51.11
N SER A 3 7.92 13.45 -51.15
CA SER A 3 7.45 14.59 -50.37
C SER A 3 7.53 14.21 -48.90
N ARG A 4 8.66 14.52 -48.25
CA ARG A 4 8.78 14.35 -46.81
C ARG A 4 7.76 15.28 -46.18
N THR A 5 6.71 14.71 -45.60
CA THR A 5 5.76 15.44 -44.78
C THR A 5 6.56 16.25 -43.75
N PRO A 6 6.35 17.57 -43.66
CA PRO A 6 7.09 18.39 -42.73
C PRO A 6 6.82 17.91 -41.29
N PHE A 7 7.88 17.86 -40.49
CA PHE A 7 7.77 17.51 -39.07
C PHE A 7 6.87 18.53 -38.36
N ARG A 8 5.84 18.04 -37.66
CA ARG A 8 4.96 18.84 -36.81
C ARG A 8 5.37 18.70 -35.35
N CYS A 9 5.54 19.82 -34.65
CA CYS A 9 5.94 19.79 -33.26
C CYS A 9 4.79 19.29 -32.36
N PRO A 10 5.03 18.36 -31.42
CA PRO A 10 4.00 17.85 -30.52
C PRO A 10 3.50 18.87 -29.49
N PHE A 11 4.22 19.99 -29.31
CA PHE A 11 3.83 21.10 -28.43
C PHE A 11 3.06 22.16 -29.21
N CYS A 12 3.65 22.86 -30.19
CA CYS A 12 2.93 23.93 -30.88
C CYS A 12 2.05 23.48 -32.06
N GLY A 13 2.14 22.23 -32.53
CA GLY A 13 1.40 21.73 -33.72
C GLY A 13 1.94 22.25 -35.07
N GLU A 14 2.76 23.29 -35.04
CA GLU A 14 3.33 23.92 -36.24
C GLU A 14 4.40 23.05 -36.91
N ALA A 15 4.48 23.18 -38.22
CA ALA A 15 5.57 22.64 -39.01
C ALA A 15 6.86 23.44 -38.75
N GLY A 16 8.00 22.76 -38.60
CA GLY A 16 9.26 23.49 -38.37
C GLY A 16 10.52 22.65 -38.50
N VAL A 17 11.67 23.31 -38.31
CA VAL A 17 12.97 22.64 -38.27
C VAL A 17 13.01 21.74 -37.04
N LYS A 18 13.15 20.44 -37.29
CA LYS A 18 13.24 19.40 -36.26
C LYS A 18 14.53 19.57 -35.45
N THR A 19 14.40 19.62 -34.14
CA THR A 19 15.50 19.66 -33.16
C THR A 19 15.27 18.59 -32.09
N ARG A 20 16.28 18.35 -31.25
CA ARG A 20 16.20 17.39 -30.14
C ARG A 20 16.10 18.16 -28.84
N GLU A 21 15.05 17.91 -28.07
CA GLU A 21 14.89 18.44 -26.72
C GLU A 21 15.21 17.34 -25.72
N HIS A 22 15.96 17.69 -24.67
CA HIS A 22 16.29 16.75 -23.61
C HIS A 22 15.11 16.60 -22.65
N VAL A 23 14.72 15.36 -22.38
CA VAL A 23 13.65 15.08 -21.43
C VAL A 23 14.12 15.35 -20.00
N TRP A 24 15.39 15.04 -19.73
CA TRP A 24 16.09 15.40 -18.51
C TRP A 24 17.17 16.43 -18.83
N ALA A 25 17.01 17.65 -18.31
CA ALA A 25 17.74 18.82 -18.77
C ALA A 25 19.26 18.64 -18.72
N GLN A 26 19.97 19.18 -19.72
CA GLN A 26 21.41 18.92 -19.87
C GLN A 26 22.24 19.40 -18.67
N TRP A 27 21.82 20.50 -18.03
CA TRP A 27 22.53 21.05 -16.88
C TRP A 27 22.45 20.13 -15.65
N MET A 28 21.40 19.32 -15.54
CA MET A 28 21.23 18.38 -14.43
C MET A 28 22.31 17.29 -14.43
N ARG A 29 22.85 16.95 -15.61
CA ARG A 29 23.94 15.96 -15.77
C ARG A 29 25.21 16.35 -15.05
N LYS A 30 25.38 17.64 -14.76
CA LYS A 30 26.56 18.18 -14.08
C LYS A 30 26.46 18.10 -12.57
N SER A 31 25.31 17.73 -12.01
CA SER A 31 25.15 17.54 -10.56
C SER A 31 26.05 16.43 -10.04
N VAL A 32 26.41 16.53 -8.75
CA VAL A 32 27.27 15.53 -8.10
C VAL A 32 26.60 14.17 -8.10
N GLY A 33 25.31 14.07 -7.75
CA GLY A 33 24.56 12.81 -7.77
C GLY A 33 24.53 12.17 -9.15
N ALA A 34 24.28 12.96 -10.21
CA ALA A 34 24.32 12.45 -11.58
C ALA A 34 25.73 12.03 -12.00
N GLN A 35 26.76 12.81 -11.68
CA GLN A 35 28.14 12.46 -11.99
C GLN A 35 28.59 11.20 -11.22
N GLN A 36 28.18 11.01 -9.97
CA GLN A 36 28.46 9.81 -9.19
C GLN A 36 27.76 8.58 -9.79
N LEU A 37 26.48 8.72 -10.16
CA LEU A 37 25.74 7.66 -10.84
C LEU A 37 26.40 7.31 -12.18
N LEU A 38 26.84 8.31 -12.95
CA LEU A 38 27.54 8.12 -14.23
C LEU A 38 28.96 7.54 -14.07
N LYS A 39 29.68 7.87 -12.99
CA LYS A 39 31.05 7.39 -12.71
C LYS A 39 31.08 5.97 -12.12
N GLY A 40 30.06 5.60 -11.33
CA GLY A 40 29.98 4.31 -10.65
C GLY A 40 29.12 3.26 -11.35
N ALA A 41 28.24 3.64 -12.29
CA ALA A 41 27.35 2.70 -12.95
C ALA A 41 28.06 1.94 -14.08
N THR A 42 28.50 0.72 -13.79
CA THR A 42 28.55 -0.37 -14.79
C THR A 42 27.15 -0.90 -15.14
N GLY A 43 26.09 -0.07 -15.01
CA GLY A 43 24.81 -0.31 -15.67
C GLY A 43 23.65 -0.79 -14.80
N ARG A 44 23.45 -0.28 -13.58
CA ARG A 44 22.07 -0.21 -13.05
C ARG A 44 21.42 1.08 -13.55
N ARG A 45 20.80 0.94 -14.72
CA ARG A 45 19.96 1.95 -15.34
C ARG A 45 18.73 2.11 -14.46
N VAL A 46 18.28 3.35 -14.23
CA VAL A 46 17.01 3.61 -13.55
C VAL A 46 15.94 2.90 -14.37
N PRO A 47 15.26 1.87 -13.83
CA PRO A 47 14.18 1.22 -14.57
C PRO A 47 13.12 2.27 -14.82
N VAL A 48 12.84 2.52 -16.09
CA VAL A 48 11.60 3.16 -16.46
C VAL A 48 10.54 2.07 -16.37
N ALA A 49 9.82 2.02 -15.26
CA ALA A 49 8.63 1.21 -15.15
C ALA A 49 7.45 2.06 -15.64
N VAL A 50 6.90 1.71 -16.80
CA VAL A 50 5.55 2.12 -17.19
C VAL A 50 4.68 0.90 -16.96
N GLY A 51 3.69 1.05 -16.09
CA GLY A 51 2.63 0.06 -15.95
C GLY A 51 1.62 0.28 -17.05
N ASP A 52 1.57 -0.60 -18.05
CA ASP A 52 0.52 -0.59 -19.07
C ASP A 52 -0.56 -1.57 -18.65
N LEU A 53 -1.83 -1.14 -18.66
CA LEU A 53 -2.94 -2.08 -18.55
C LEU A 53 -3.10 -2.81 -19.90
N GLN A 54 -2.92 -4.14 -19.91
CA GLN A 54 -3.04 -4.96 -21.12
C GLN A 54 -3.99 -6.12 -20.89
N ILE A 55 -4.66 -6.56 -21.95
CA ILE A 55 -5.43 -7.81 -21.93
C ILE A 55 -4.46 -8.96 -22.18
N ASP A 56 -4.43 -9.95 -21.28
CA ASP A 56 -3.65 -11.18 -21.42
C ASP A 56 -4.25 -12.13 -22.46
N GLU A 57 -3.56 -13.25 -22.74
CA GLU A 57 -4.04 -14.28 -23.68
C GLU A 57 -5.39 -14.91 -23.28
N ARG A 58 -5.84 -14.69 -22.04
CA ARG A 58 -7.09 -15.21 -21.47
C ARG A 58 -8.21 -14.17 -21.52
N GLY A 59 -7.97 -13.01 -22.13
CA GLY A 59 -8.96 -11.94 -22.21
C GLY A 59 -9.09 -11.15 -20.91
N LYS A 60 -8.14 -11.24 -19.97
CA LYS A 60 -8.15 -10.55 -18.67
C LYS A 60 -7.19 -9.37 -18.65
N TYR A 61 -7.60 -8.27 -18.04
CA TYR A 61 -6.73 -7.13 -17.80
C TYR A 61 -5.62 -7.49 -16.81
N GLN A 62 -4.41 -7.09 -17.09
CA GLN A 62 -3.25 -7.20 -16.22
C GLN A 62 -2.46 -5.90 -16.29
N LEU A 63 -1.97 -5.43 -15.15
CA LEU A 63 -0.95 -4.40 -15.14
C LEU A 63 0.35 -5.07 -15.54
N VAL A 64 0.75 -4.90 -16.79
CA VAL A 64 2.05 -5.36 -17.26
C VAL A 64 3.00 -4.22 -17.00
N GLU A 65 3.81 -4.36 -15.94
CA GLU A 65 5.03 -3.58 -15.84
C GLU A 65 5.90 -3.98 -17.02
N ARG A 66 5.89 -3.13 -18.05
CA ARG A 66 6.90 -3.24 -19.08
C ARG A 66 8.14 -2.65 -18.45
N ASP A 67 9.01 -3.52 -17.96
CA ASP A 67 10.43 -3.23 -18.04
C ASP A 67 10.67 -2.79 -19.48
N ILE A 68 11.00 -1.53 -19.70
CA ILE A 68 11.47 -1.11 -21.01
C ILE A 68 12.89 -1.71 -21.13
N VAL A 69 12.93 -3.00 -21.46
CA VAL A 69 14.11 -3.86 -21.38
C VAL A 69 15.23 -3.29 -22.25
N ARG A 70 16.39 -3.07 -21.60
CA ARG A 70 17.78 -3.17 -22.10
C ARG A 70 18.42 -2.12 -23.00
N VAL A 71 17.82 -1.01 -23.42
CA VAL A 71 18.60 0.05 -24.14
C VAL A 71 18.17 1.50 -23.90
N ALA A 72 17.64 1.87 -22.72
CA ALA A 72 17.59 3.29 -22.40
C ALA A 72 19.03 3.81 -22.20
N GLU A 73 19.48 4.67 -23.10
CA GLU A 73 20.56 5.61 -22.82
C GLU A 73 20.30 6.21 -21.43
N LEU A 74 21.36 6.40 -20.62
CA LEU A 74 21.23 7.00 -19.29
C LEU A 74 20.26 8.18 -19.38
N LEU A 75 19.21 8.23 -18.54
CA LEU A 75 18.17 9.27 -18.51
C LEU A 75 18.65 10.66 -19.00
N PRO A 76 19.84 11.16 -18.58
CA PRO A 76 20.60 12.21 -19.27
C PRO A 76 20.40 12.37 -20.79
N HIS A 77 20.56 11.34 -21.60
CA HIS A 77 20.63 11.41 -23.06
C HIS A 77 19.27 11.31 -23.76
N VAL A 78 18.22 10.98 -23.01
CA VAL A 78 16.88 10.81 -23.56
C VAL A 78 16.39 12.13 -24.16
N THR A 79 15.98 12.07 -25.42
CA THR A 79 15.55 13.23 -26.21
C THR A 79 14.28 12.95 -26.98
N ILE A 80 13.46 13.99 -27.14
CA ILE A 80 12.31 14.00 -28.04
C ILE A 80 12.51 14.98 -29.18
N ASP A 81 11.72 14.80 -30.23
CA ASP A 81 11.72 15.69 -31.38
C ASP A 81 10.76 16.86 -31.15
N VAL A 82 11.26 18.09 -31.29
CA VAL A 82 10.48 19.34 -31.17
C VAL A 82 10.95 20.35 -32.21
N CYS A 83 10.15 21.39 -32.52
CA CYS A 83 10.58 22.41 -33.46
C CYS A 83 11.60 23.37 -32.81
N LEU A 84 12.45 23.97 -33.64
CA LEU A 84 13.43 24.97 -33.22
C LEU A 84 12.79 26.13 -32.43
N GLY A 85 11.58 26.56 -32.80
CA GLY A 85 10.87 27.64 -32.13
C GLY A 85 10.44 27.31 -30.69
N CYS A 86 9.99 26.07 -30.43
CA CYS A 86 9.67 25.63 -29.07
C CYS A 86 10.95 25.43 -28.24
N ASN A 87 11.90 24.67 -28.79
CA ASN A 87 13.15 24.30 -28.10
C ASN A 87 13.99 25.54 -27.75
N GLY A 88 14.32 26.38 -28.74
CA GLY A 88 15.08 27.61 -28.54
C GLY A 88 14.29 28.78 -27.94
N GLY A 89 12.97 28.63 -27.80
CA GLY A 89 12.07 29.66 -27.32
C GLY A 89 11.68 29.45 -25.86
N TRP A 90 10.42 29.07 -25.64
CA TRP A 90 9.85 28.99 -24.29
C TRP A 90 10.46 27.83 -23.47
N MET A 91 10.81 26.71 -24.08
CA MET A 91 11.42 25.58 -23.36
C MET A 91 12.78 25.97 -22.79
N LYS A 92 13.64 26.61 -23.59
CA LYS A 92 14.92 27.12 -23.13
C LYS A 92 14.77 28.10 -21.97
N ARG A 93 13.86 29.08 -22.08
CA ARG A 93 13.61 30.05 -20.99
C ARG A 93 13.19 29.33 -19.70
N LEU A 94 12.24 28.41 -19.82
CA LEU A 94 11.75 27.60 -18.70
C LEU A 94 12.88 26.77 -18.05
N GLU A 95 13.78 26.21 -18.83
CA GLU A 95 14.95 25.49 -18.31
C GLU A 95 15.97 26.41 -17.63
N ASP A 96 16.21 27.59 -18.19
CA ASP A 96 17.13 28.58 -17.63
C ASP A 96 16.58 29.14 -16.30
N ASP A 97 15.27 29.34 -16.19
CA ASP A 97 14.58 29.75 -14.96
C ASP A 97 14.68 28.66 -13.88
N ALA A 98 14.31 27.42 -14.22
CA ALA A 98 14.40 26.29 -13.29
C ALA A 98 15.84 26.05 -12.80
N LYS A 99 16.82 26.17 -13.71
CA LYS A 99 18.25 26.07 -13.38
C LYS A 99 18.69 27.18 -12.43
N THR A 100 18.22 28.41 -12.62
CA THR A 100 18.53 29.53 -11.74
C THR A 100 17.98 29.29 -10.33
N LEU A 101 16.74 28.80 -10.23
CA LEU A 101 16.10 28.50 -8.95
C LEU A 101 16.76 27.32 -8.20
N MET A 102 17.08 26.23 -8.90
CA MET A 102 17.69 25.03 -8.30
C MET A 102 19.21 25.10 -8.17
N GLY A 103 19.85 26.09 -8.80
CA GLY A 103 21.30 26.27 -8.81
C GLY A 103 21.95 26.35 -7.42
N PRO A 104 21.44 27.19 -6.49
CA PRO A 104 21.97 27.28 -5.12
C PRO A 104 21.96 25.94 -4.38
N TRP A 105 20.87 25.17 -4.50
CA TRP A 105 20.78 23.84 -3.92
C TRP A 105 21.82 22.89 -4.53
N SER A 106 21.95 22.93 -5.85
CA SER A 106 22.81 22.02 -6.61
C SER A 106 24.30 22.26 -6.38
N ALA A 107 24.68 23.51 -6.13
CA ALA A 107 26.06 23.91 -5.92
C ALA A 107 26.50 23.80 -4.45
N ALA A 108 25.61 24.11 -3.50
CA ALA A 108 25.98 24.30 -2.10
C ALA A 108 24.99 23.71 -1.08
N GLY A 109 23.91 23.04 -1.53
CA GLY A 109 22.85 22.55 -0.65
C GLY A 109 22.07 23.68 0.04
N TRP A 110 22.10 24.89 -0.50
CA TRP A 110 21.43 26.03 0.11
C TRP A 110 19.92 25.96 -0.09
N PRO A 111 19.12 26.26 0.95
CA PRO A 111 17.68 26.33 0.80
C PRO A 111 17.26 27.31 -0.30
N ILE A 112 16.29 26.87 -1.10
CA ILE A 112 15.64 27.64 -2.15
C ILE A 112 14.46 28.40 -1.53
N GLN A 113 14.33 29.68 -1.85
CA GLN A 113 13.10 30.42 -1.53
C GLN A 113 12.05 30.11 -2.59
N LEU A 114 10.95 29.50 -2.17
CA LEU A 114 9.82 29.12 -3.01
C LEU A 114 8.67 30.10 -2.80
N ASP A 115 8.77 31.30 -3.37
CA ASP A 115 7.61 32.19 -3.54
C ASP A 115 6.65 31.64 -4.62
N GLN A 116 5.54 32.34 -4.89
CA GLN A 116 4.52 31.85 -5.83
C GLN A 116 5.06 31.73 -7.26
N ASP A 117 5.93 32.65 -7.68
CA ASP A 117 6.51 32.66 -9.03
C ASP A 117 7.51 31.51 -9.19
N ALA A 118 8.38 31.30 -8.19
CA ALA A 118 9.33 30.19 -8.16
C ALA A 118 8.63 28.83 -8.13
N GLN A 119 7.58 28.68 -7.32
CA GLN A 119 6.76 27.47 -7.26
C GLN A 119 6.13 27.18 -8.63
N THR A 120 5.55 28.20 -9.26
CA THR A 120 4.92 28.09 -10.59
C THR A 120 5.96 27.73 -11.65
N ALA A 121 7.10 28.42 -11.70
CA ALA A 121 8.15 28.14 -12.68
C ALA A 121 8.67 26.69 -12.58
N LEU A 122 8.92 26.19 -11.37
CA LEU A 122 9.33 24.80 -11.15
C LEU A 122 8.23 23.81 -11.51
N ALA A 123 6.98 24.10 -11.18
CA ALA A 123 5.83 23.28 -11.53
C ALA A 123 5.63 23.18 -13.06
N VAL A 124 5.77 24.28 -13.79
CA VAL A 124 5.70 24.31 -15.27
C VAL A 124 6.86 23.52 -15.88
N TRP A 125 8.07 23.70 -15.35
CA TRP A 125 9.26 22.97 -15.79
C TRP A 125 9.13 21.46 -15.57
N ALA A 126 8.64 21.03 -14.41
CA ALA A 126 8.43 19.62 -14.11
C ALA A 126 7.33 19.03 -15.02
N THR A 127 6.20 19.74 -15.19
CA THR A 127 5.12 19.37 -16.11
C THR A 127 5.62 19.19 -17.55
N LYS A 128 6.42 20.15 -18.06
CA LYS A 128 7.08 20.06 -19.38
C LYS A 128 7.89 18.78 -19.51
N SER A 129 8.65 18.46 -18.47
CA SER A 129 9.54 17.30 -18.45
C SER A 129 8.72 16.01 -18.53
N TRP A 130 7.64 15.86 -17.75
CA TRP A 130 6.77 14.69 -17.84
C TRP A 130 5.99 14.59 -19.16
N MET A 131 5.56 15.72 -19.75
CA MET A 131 4.99 15.72 -21.10
C MET A 131 6.01 15.25 -22.14
N ALA A 132 7.25 15.75 -22.05
CA ALA A 132 8.33 15.32 -22.93
C ALA A 132 8.65 13.82 -22.73
N TYR A 133 8.56 13.34 -21.50
CA TYR A 133 8.76 11.93 -21.17
C TYR A 133 7.67 11.03 -21.75
N ALA A 134 6.40 11.42 -21.62
CA ALA A 134 5.29 10.71 -22.24
C ALA A 134 5.47 10.57 -23.77
N LEU A 135 6.03 11.59 -24.43
CA LEU A 135 6.28 11.61 -25.87
C LEU A 135 7.41 10.68 -26.35
N ILE A 136 8.28 10.18 -25.46
CA ILE A 136 9.35 9.22 -25.84
C ILE A 136 8.73 7.97 -26.48
N HIS A 137 7.56 7.56 -25.98
CA HIS A 137 6.89 6.34 -26.41
C HIS A 137 6.12 6.49 -27.73
N GLN A 138 6.11 7.70 -28.34
CA GLN A 138 5.40 8.01 -29.59
C GLN A 138 3.92 7.61 -29.58
N ARG A 139 3.36 7.37 -28.39
CA ARG A 139 1.94 7.17 -28.17
C ARG A 139 1.43 8.50 -27.65
N ASP A 140 0.51 9.09 -28.40
CA ASP A 140 -0.27 10.23 -27.91
C ASP A 140 -1.16 9.84 -26.72
N GLU A 141 -1.21 8.55 -26.36
CA GLU A 141 -2.06 7.89 -25.35
C GLU A 141 -1.69 8.17 -23.88
N GLY A 142 -0.76 9.08 -23.60
CA GLY A 142 -0.41 9.44 -22.22
C GLY A 142 -1.47 10.36 -21.56
N PRO A 143 -1.30 10.68 -20.26
CA PRO A 143 -2.27 11.48 -19.51
C PRO A 143 -2.36 12.94 -19.94
N PHE A 144 -1.63 13.34 -20.98
CA PHE A 144 -1.56 14.70 -21.51
C PHE A 144 -2.09 14.74 -22.93
N THR A 145 -3.18 15.47 -23.14
CA THR A 145 -3.75 15.68 -24.47
C THR A 145 -2.87 16.58 -25.34
N SER A 146 -3.06 16.53 -26.66
CA SER A 146 -2.38 17.46 -27.56
C SER A 146 -2.74 18.92 -27.31
N ASP A 147 -3.98 19.20 -26.88
CA ASP A 147 -4.42 20.56 -26.54
C ASP A 147 -3.71 21.10 -25.31
N GLU A 148 -3.47 20.28 -24.30
CA GLU A 148 -2.72 20.69 -23.10
C GLU A 148 -1.26 21.00 -23.41
N ARG A 149 -0.63 20.20 -24.28
CA ARG A 149 0.73 20.47 -24.74
C ARG A 149 0.80 21.77 -25.56
N ARG A 150 -0.24 22.07 -26.35
CA ARG A 150 -0.39 23.33 -27.09
C ARG A 150 -0.61 24.52 -26.14
N ALA A 151 -1.48 24.36 -25.16
CA ALA A 151 -1.81 25.38 -24.17
C ALA A 151 -0.55 25.83 -23.42
N MET A 152 0.36 24.91 -23.10
CA MET A 152 1.63 25.27 -22.47
C MET A 152 2.52 26.24 -23.28
N VAL A 153 2.34 26.34 -24.60
CA VAL A 153 3.10 27.28 -25.44
C VAL A 153 2.50 28.69 -25.35
N SER A 154 1.17 28.80 -25.36
CA SER A 154 0.45 30.08 -25.34
C SER A 154 0.27 30.64 -23.94
N GLU A 155 0.00 29.77 -22.97
CA GLU A 155 -0.26 30.07 -21.56
C GLU A 155 0.58 29.12 -20.70
N PRO A 156 1.88 29.41 -20.51
CA PRO A 156 2.76 28.55 -19.74
C PRO A 156 2.29 28.47 -18.28
N GLY A 157 1.68 27.35 -17.93
CA GLY A 157 1.14 27.08 -16.60
C GLY A 157 1.03 25.57 -16.38
N PRO A 158 1.13 25.08 -15.12
CA PRO A 158 0.82 23.70 -14.84
C PRO A 158 -0.70 23.50 -15.01
N LEU A 159 -1.12 22.30 -15.38
CA LEU A 159 -2.52 22.02 -15.66
C LEU A 159 -3.38 22.20 -14.39
N ALA A 160 -4.59 22.73 -14.54
CA ALA A 160 -5.51 22.88 -13.40
C ALA A 160 -5.85 21.54 -12.72
N ARG A 161 -5.77 20.44 -13.49
CA ARG A 161 -5.98 19.06 -13.04
C ARG A 161 -4.72 18.35 -12.55
N THR A 162 -3.66 19.08 -12.26
CA THR A 162 -2.46 18.53 -11.62
C THR A 162 -2.30 19.02 -10.18
N ARG A 163 -1.57 18.23 -9.40
CA ARG A 163 -0.96 18.62 -8.13
C ARG A 163 0.52 18.26 -8.20
N ILE A 164 1.38 19.15 -7.71
CA ILE A 164 2.83 18.93 -7.77
C ILE A 164 3.44 19.25 -6.41
N TRP A 165 4.30 18.34 -5.95
CA TRP A 165 5.07 18.46 -4.72
C TRP A 165 6.55 18.35 -5.01
N VAL A 166 7.36 18.91 -4.12
CA VAL A 166 8.80 18.73 -4.05
C VAL A 166 9.19 18.17 -2.68
N VAL A 167 10.11 17.21 -2.68
CA VAL A 167 10.63 16.50 -1.50
C VAL A 167 12.15 16.57 -1.55
N HIS A 168 12.80 16.78 -0.41
CA HIS A 168 14.25 16.59 -0.27
C HIS A 168 14.50 15.25 0.38
N SER A 169 15.42 14.46 -0.15
CA SER A 169 15.78 13.14 0.37
C SER A 169 17.21 12.76 -0.01
N ASP A 170 17.94 12.17 0.92
CA ASP A 170 19.27 11.59 0.68
C ASP A 170 19.22 10.18 0.05
N ALA A 171 18.03 9.56 0.00
CA ALA A 171 17.82 8.26 -0.62
C ALA A 171 18.34 8.24 -2.07
N PRO A 172 19.00 7.15 -2.51
CA PRO A 172 19.55 7.05 -3.87
C PRO A 172 18.54 7.29 -5.01
N THR A 173 17.25 7.01 -4.77
CA THR A 173 16.17 7.26 -5.74
C THR A 173 15.97 8.76 -6.01
N ALA A 174 16.29 9.64 -5.05
CA ALA A 174 16.16 11.09 -5.19
C ALA A 174 17.35 11.75 -5.93
N TRP A 175 18.41 11.00 -6.28
CA TRP A 175 19.58 11.59 -6.93
C TRP A 175 19.38 11.80 -8.42
N VAL A 176 18.87 10.77 -9.11
CA VAL A 176 18.52 10.80 -10.53
C VAL A 176 17.38 9.82 -10.73
N GLY A 177 16.25 10.30 -11.24
CA GLY A 177 15.12 9.44 -11.52
C GLY A 177 14.08 10.16 -12.35
N MET A 178 13.31 9.40 -13.11
CA MET A 178 12.12 9.90 -13.77
C MET A 178 11.17 8.73 -14.02
N GLY A 179 9.88 8.96 -13.82
CA GLY A 179 8.84 7.99 -14.02
C GLY A 179 7.53 8.69 -14.34
N LEU A 180 6.67 8.00 -15.06
CA LEU A 180 5.28 8.39 -15.28
C LEU A 180 4.47 7.10 -15.30
N HIS A 181 3.54 6.98 -14.36
CA HIS A 181 2.58 5.88 -14.25
C HIS A 181 1.24 6.40 -14.78
N PRO A 182 0.97 6.28 -16.09
CA PRO A 182 -0.30 6.69 -16.65
C PRO A 182 -1.38 5.71 -16.19
N THR A 183 -2.62 6.19 -16.13
CA THR A 183 -3.78 5.37 -15.79
C THR A 183 -5.05 5.99 -16.39
N LEU A 184 -6.03 5.14 -16.66
CA LEU A 184 -7.33 5.56 -17.16
C LEU A 184 -8.31 5.63 -15.99
N MET A 185 -8.84 6.83 -15.77
CA MET A 185 -9.85 7.12 -14.76
C MET A 185 -11.11 7.68 -15.41
N LYS A 186 -12.26 7.16 -15.00
CA LYS A 186 -13.55 7.71 -15.37
C LYS A 186 -14.30 8.16 -14.11
N PRO A 187 -15.27 9.08 -14.25
CA PRO A 187 -16.34 9.21 -13.26
C PRO A 187 -16.87 7.82 -12.90
N SER A 188 -17.25 7.62 -11.65
CA SER A 188 -17.50 6.27 -11.14
C SER A 188 -18.70 5.59 -11.82
N ASP A 189 -19.59 6.35 -12.47
CA ASP A 189 -20.71 5.89 -13.28
C ASP A 189 -20.36 5.55 -14.74
N GLU A 190 -19.11 5.80 -15.19
CA GLU A 190 -18.65 5.49 -16.53
C GLU A 190 -17.59 4.37 -16.53
N VAL A 191 -17.78 3.36 -17.38
CA VAL A 191 -16.77 2.32 -17.60
C VAL A 191 -15.84 2.75 -18.72
N PRO A 192 -14.52 2.79 -18.48
CA PRO A 192 -13.58 3.16 -19.53
C PRO A 192 -13.53 2.13 -20.64
N ASP A 193 -13.58 2.59 -21.89
CA ASP A 193 -13.19 1.76 -23.04
C ASP A 193 -11.69 1.86 -23.24
N VAL A 194 -10.94 1.06 -22.48
CA VAL A 194 -9.48 0.93 -22.55
C VAL A 194 -8.91 0.59 -23.94
N THR A 195 -9.76 0.27 -24.94
CA THR A 195 -9.30 0.03 -26.32
C THR A 195 -9.33 1.27 -27.20
N THR A 196 -10.13 2.28 -26.85
CA THR A 196 -10.30 3.52 -27.63
C THR A 196 -10.00 4.78 -26.82
N GLU A 197 -10.09 4.71 -25.51
CA GLU A 197 -9.85 5.82 -24.59
C GLU A 197 -8.38 5.85 -24.17
N MET A 198 -7.84 7.05 -24.13
CA MET A 198 -6.48 7.31 -23.69
C MET A 198 -6.42 7.44 -22.18
N ASP A 199 -5.28 7.07 -21.59
CA ASP A 199 -5.00 7.40 -20.19
C ASP A 199 -5.22 8.90 -19.97
N ASN A 200 -5.97 9.23 -18.92
CA ASN A 200 -6.35 10.61 -18.60
C ASN A 200 -5.97 10.99 -17.17
N ALA A 201 -5.30 10.10 -16.45
CA ALA A 201 -4.76 10.31 -15.12
C ALA A 201 -3.36 9.70 -15.01
N GLY A 202 -2.65 9.98 -13.93
CA GLY A 202 -1.37 9.35 -13.68
C GLY A 202 -0.56 9.97 -12.56
N PHE A 203 0.58 9.36 -12.31
CA PHE A 203 1.53 9.80 -11.29
C PHE A 203 2.93 9.94 -11.87
N GLY A 204 3.47 11.16 -11.85
CA GLY A 204 4.81 11.49 -12.30
C GLY A 204 5.80 11.54 -11.15
N PHE A 205 7.02 11.06 -11.40
CA PHE A 205 8.18 11.19 -10.53
C PHE A 205 9.34 11.80 -11.32
N LEU A 206 10.07 12.74 -10.74
CA LEU A 206 11.25 13.37 -11.35
C LEU A 206 12.25 13.73 -10.25
N ALA A 207 13.41 13.09 -10.24
CA ALA A 207 14.44 13.27 -9.23
C ALA A 207 15.72 13.87 -9.81
N TYR A 208 16.30 14.78 -9.03
CA TYR A 208 17.48 15.55 -9.34
C TYR A 208 18.19 15.99 -8.05
N ASN A 209 19.40 15.49 -7.83
CA ASN A 209 20.32 15.97 -6.80
C ASN A 209 19.66 16.13 -5.42
N GLU A 210 19.04 15.04 -4.94
CA GLU A 210 18.31 14.93 -3.67
C GLU A 210 16.95 15.65 -3.65
N LEU A 211 16.57 16.35 -4.72
CA LEU A 211 15.22 16.87 -4.89
C LEU A 211 14.39 15.90 -5.72
N ALA A 212 13.22 15.53 -5.23
CA ALA A 212 12.25 14.71 -5.92
C ALA A 212 10.95 15.50 -6.12
N PHE A 213 10.52 15.64 -7.36
CA PHE A 213 9.24 16.19 -7.75
C PHE A 213 8.26 15.04 -7.97
N PHE A 214 7.06 15.20 -7.46
CA PHE A 214 5.95 14.27 -7.62
C PHE A 214 4.78 15.02 -8.24
N MET A 215 4.13 14.43 -9.22
CA MET A 215 2.93 14.98 -9.86
C MET A 215 1.81 13.96 -9.80
N ALA A 216 0.63 14.38 -9.37
CA ALA A 216 -0.61 13.68 -9.68
C ALA A 216 -1.32 14.45 -10.80
N ILE A 217 -1.83 13.74 -11.79
CA ILE A 217 -2.72 14.27 -12.82
C ILE A 217 -4.00 13.44 -12.80
N ALA A 218 -5.15 14.11 -12.81
CA ALA A 218 -6.46 13.47 -12.82
C ALA A 218 -7.28 13.95 -14.03
N PRO A 219 -8.41 13.30 -14.38
CA PRO A 219 -9.21 13.70 -15.53
C PRO A 219 -9.78 15.11 -15.37
N GLU A 220 -10.08 15.50 -14.13
CA GLU A 220 -10.70 16.79 -13.80
C GLU A 220 -10.02 17.45 -12.58
N PRO A 221 -10.05 18.80 -12.46
CA PRO A 221 -9.43 19.54 -11.36
C PRO A 221 -9.93 19.22 -9.94
N LYS A 222 -11.16 18.71 -9.82
CA LYS A 222 -11.82 18.36 -8.54
C LYS A 222 -11.96 16.84 -8.37
N SER A 223 -11.05 16.07 -8.95
CA SER A 223 -11.07 14.61 -8.86
C SER A 223 -10.75 14.14 -7.43
N PRO A 224 -11.50 13.17 -6.86
CA PRO A 224 -11.17 12.53 -5.59
C PRO A 224 -9.77 11.89 -5.56
N LEU A 225 -9.20 11.55 -6.73
CA LEU A 225 -7.81 11.11 -6.81
C LEU A 225 -6.85 12.18 -6.28
N LEU A 226 -7.05 13.45 -6.67
CA LEU A 226 -6.15 14.52 -6.26
C LEU A 226 -6.24 14.75 -4.76
N ASP A 227 -7.44 14.68 -4.19
CA ASP A 227 -7.66 14.81 -2.74
C ASP A 227 -7.00 13.66 -1.97
N PHE A 228 -7.13 12.42 -2.46
CA PHE A 228 -6.48 11.25 -1.87
C PHE A 228 -4.95 11.37 -1.90
N VAL A 229 -4.37 11.76 -3.04
CA VAL A 229 -2.92 11.95 -3.15
C VAL A 229 -2.46 13.11 -2.30
N GLU A 230 -3.24 14.19 -2.23
CA GLU A 230 -2.92 15.34 -1.38
C GLU A 230 -2.88 14.95 0.10
N GLU A 231 -3.83 14.14 0.58
CA GLU A 231 -3.80 13.61 1.95
C GLU A 231 -2.55 12.75 2.23
N ASP A 232 -2.21 11.82 1.33
CA ASP A 232 -1.00 10.98 1.47
C ASP A 232 0.30 11.82 1.40
N MET A 233 0.35 12.83 0.52
CA MET A 233 1.52 13.70 0.35
C MET A 233 1.67 14.70 1.50
N ASP A 234 0.59 15.21 2.05
CA ASP A 234 0.65 16.20 3.13
C ASP A 234 0.85 15.53 4.51
N SER A 235 0.33 14.33 4.71
CA SER A 235 0.42 13.59 5.99
C SER A 235 1.83 13.14 6.38
N ASN A 236 2.76 13.03 5.43
CA ASN A 236 4.15 12.65 5.74
C ASN A 236 4.99 13.82 6.29
N GLY A 237 4.58 15.08 6.09
CA GLY A 237 5.31 16.26 6.57
C GLY A 237 6.63 16.60 5.87
N PHE A 238 7.05 15.80 4.87
CA PHE A 238 8.29 16.01 4.10
C PHE A 238 8.05 16.59 2.70
N ALA A 239 6.84 16.44 2.16
CA ALA A 239 6.49 16.97 0.85
C ALA A 239 5.99 18.42 0.95
N LYS A 240 6.52 19.29 0.11
CA LYS A 240 6.03 20.65 -0.07
C LYS A 240 5.26 20.76 -1.37
N ARG A 241 3.96 21.07 -1.30
CA ARG A 241 3.16 21.39 -2.48
C ARG A 241 3.65 22.69 -3.13
N ILE A 242 3.97 22.61 -4.42
CA ILE A 242 4.34 23.74 -5.29
C ILE A 242 3.28 24.03 -6.35
N TRP A 243 2.32 23.12 -6.57
CA TRP A 243 1.16 23.38 -7.41
C TRP A 243 -0.15 22.73 -6.88
N PRO A 244 -1.25 23.50 -6.76
CA PRO A 244 -1.33 24.96 -6.78
C PRO A 244 -0.31 25.61 -5.84
N ALA A 245 0.18 26.80 -6.21
CA ALA A 245 1.16 27.50 -5.42
C ALA A 245 0.63 27.72 -4.00
N SER A 246 1.43 27.34 -3.00
CA SER A 246 1.11 27.50 -1.59
C SER A 246 1.87 28.69 -0.99
N ALA A 247 1.70 28.92 0.31
CA ALA A 247 2.38 30.03 0.99
C ALA A 247 3.91 29.97 0.77
N PRO A 248 4.56 31.14 0.55
CA PRO A 248 6.01 31.22 0.38
C PRO A 248 6.75 30.52 1.51
N THR A 249 7.80 29.77 1.17
CA THR A 249 8.62 29.07 2.16
C THR A 249 10.06 28.94 1.71
N SER A 250 10.95 28.83 2.67
CA SER A 250 12.27 28.23 2.44
C SER A 250 12.11 26.72 2.30
N PHE A 251 12.82 26.11 1.35
CA PHE A 251 12.80 24.67 1.10
C PHE A 251 14.20 24.15 0.75
N PRO A 252 14.61 22.96 1.21
CA PRO A 252 13.87 22.06 2.09
C PRO A 252 13.87 22.51 3.56
N GLN A 253 12.87 22.05 4.30
CA GLN A 253 12.81 22.20 5.76
C GLN A 253 13.36 20.95 6.47
N HIS A 254 13.11 19.77 5.90
CA HIS A 254 13.51 18.47 6.41
C HIS A 254 13.95 17.56 5.27
N CYS A 255 14.86 16.62 5.58
CA CYS A 255 15.26 15.55 4.67
C CYS A 255 14.38 14.32 4.92
N ALA A 256 13.65 13.88 3.90
CA ALA A 256 12.83 12.68 3.96
C ALA A 256 13.72 11.43 4.02
N PRO A 257 13.51 10.53 4.99
CA PRO A 257 14.29 9.30 5.06
C PRO A 257 13.88 8.32 3.95
N ALA A 258 14.77 7.40 3.59
CA ALA A 258 14.55 6.44 2.50
C ALA A 258 13.22 5.65 2.57
N PRO A 259 12.70 5.22 3.74
CA PRO A 259 11.37 4.59 3.82
C PRO A 259 10.24 5.51 3.35
N VAL A 260 10.28 6.80 3.71
CA VAL A 260 9.28 7.77 3.25
C VAL A 260 9.33 7.90 1.74
N MET A 261 10.52 8.01 1.13
CA MET A 261 10.64 8.01 -0.33
C MET A 261 10.09 6.74 -0.98
N SER A 262 10.27 5.58 -0.35
CA SER A 262 9.70 4.32 -0.82
C SER A 262 8.17 4.35 -0.77
N ASP A 263 7.59 4.89 0.30
CA ASP A 263 6.14 5.02 0.46
C ASP A 263 5.55 5.98 -0.58
N LEU A 264 6.21 7.12 -0.82
CA LEU A 264 5.80 8.08 -1.86
C LEU A 264 5.84 7.48 -3.27
N LEU A 265 6.86 6.67 -3.58
CA LEU A 265 6.96 5.95 -4.84
C LEU A 265 5.93 4.82 -4.97
N ALA A 266 5.35 4.34 -3.86
CA ALA A 266 4.32 3.32 -3.84
C ALA A 266 2.90 3.88 -4.00
N ILE A 267 2.71 5.20 -3.95
CA ILE A 267 1.41 5.87 -4.14
C ILE A 267 0.66 5.41 -5.41
N PRO A 268 1.28 5.23 -6.58
CA PRO A 268 0.58 4.72 -7.77
C PRO A 268 -0.10 3.36 -7.54
N GLY A 269 0.53 2.46 -6.78
CA GLY A 269 -0.06 1.17 -6.39
C GLY A 269 -1.32 1.33 -5.53
N ASN A 270 -1.48 2.49 -4.88
CA ASN A 270 -2.65 2.84 -4.08
C ASN A 270 -3.76 3.50 -4.89
N PHE A 271 -3.51 3.96 -6.12
CA PHE A 271 -4.54 4.59 -6.96
C PHE A 271 -5.71 3.63 -7.19
N HIS A 272 -5.44 2.33 -7.40
CA HIS A 272 -6.48 1.30 -7.49
C HIS A 272 -7.26 1.10 -6.18
N ARG A 273 -6.69 1.46 -5.03
CA ARG A 273 -7.43 1.49 -3.76
C ARG A 273 -8.36 2.70 -3.70
N ALA A 274 -7.86 3.88 -4.06
CA ALA A 274 -8.61 5.13 -4.05
C ALA A 274 -9.76 5.15 -5.08
N THR A 275 -9.55 4.57 -6.25
CA THR A 275 -10.55 4.51 -7.34
C THR A 275 -11.54 3.38 -7.19
N GLY A 276 -11.37 2.49 -6.21
CA GLY A 276 -12.35 1.47 -5.85
C GLY A 276 -12.44 0.26 -6.80
N LEU A 277 -12.08 0.39 -8.08
CA LEU A 277 -12.33 -0.64 -9.09
C LEU A 277 -11.12 -1.59 -9.28
N PRO A 278 -11.28 -2.90 -9.07
CA PRO A 278 -10.22 -3.88 -9.34
C PRO A 278 -10.16 -4.17 -10.84
N VAL A 279 -9.46 -3.34 -11.63
CA VAL A 279 -9.38 -3.59 -13.08
C VAL A 279 -8.47 -4.80 -13.39
N VAL A 280 -7.39 -4.98 -12.61
CA VAL A 280 -6.44 -6.09 -12.79
C VAL A 280 -7.06 -7.44 -12.40
N GLY A 281 -7.00 -8.39 -13.33
CA GLY A 281 -7.48 -9.77 -13.21
C GLY A 281 -8.86 -10.02 -13.84
N LEU A 282 -9.56 -8.98 -14.28
CA LEU A 282 -10.92 -9.07 -14.83
C LEU A 282 -10.90 -9.19 -16.35
N GLY A 283 -11.70 -10.10 -16.90
CA GLY A 283 -12.05 -10.11 -18.33
C GLY A 283 -13.18 -9.13 -18.66
N LYS A 284 -13.50 -8.98 -19.96
CA LYS A 284 -14.53 -8.02 -20.41
C LYS A 284 -15.88 -8.23 -19.73
N THR A 285 -16.40 -9.46 -19.71
CA THR A 285 -17.67 -9.80 -19.04
C THR A 285 -17.60 -9.57 -17.53
N GLU A 286 -16.42 -9.79 -16.94
CA GLU A 286 -16.18 -9.61 -15.51
C GLU A 286 -16.20 -8.12 -15.13
N LEU A 287 -15.67 -7.27 -16.00
CA LEU A 287 -15.76 -5.83 -15.90
C LEU A 287 -17.22 -5.35 -16.05
N GLU A 288 -17.98 -5.95 -16.96
CA GLU A 288 -19.43 -5.67 -17.13
C GLU A 288 -20.26 -6.09 -15.90
N ASP A 289 -19.86 -7.13 -15.19
CA ASP A 289 -20.50 -7.57 -13.96
C ASP A 289 -20.14 -6.68 -12.76
N VAL A 290 -18.86 -6.29 -12.64
CA VAL A 290 -18.42 -5.25 -11.70
C VAL A 290 -19.19 -3.96 -11.93
N ARG A 291 -19.37 -3.58 -13.19
CA ARG A 291 -20.20 -2.45 -13.61
C ARG A 291 -21.64 -2.59 -13.13
N ARG A 292 -22.30 -3.72 -13.41
CA ARG A 292 -23.70 -3.95 -12.98
C ARG A 292 -23.85 -3.90 -11.45
N ALA A 293 -22.88 -4.43 -10.71
CA ALA A 293 -22.89 -4.37 -9.25
C ALA A 293 -22.72 -2.94 -8.74
N TYR A 294 -21.79 -2.18 -9.33
CA TYR A 294 -21.58 -0.77 -9.01
C TYR A 294 -22.81 0.10 -9.32
N GLU A 295 -23.40 -0.06 -10.51
CA GLU A 295 -24.64 0.62 -10.93
C GLU A 295 -25.83 0.28 -10.01
N ALA A 296 -25.81 -0.90 -9.37
CA ALA A 296 -26.79 -1.30 -8.35
C ALA A 296 -26.49 -0.75 -6.94
N GLY A 297 -25.46 0.08 -6.77
CA GLY A 297 -25.08 0.73 -5.52
C GLY A 297 -24.08 -0.04 -4.66
N ALA A 298 -23.44 -1.09 -5.20
CA ALA A 298 -22.40 -1.80 -4.47
C ALA A 298 -21.13 -0.95 -4.35
N ASP A 299 -20.59 -0.84 -3.14
CA ASP A 299 -19.33 -0.13 -2.91
C ASP A 299 -18.11 -0.96 -3.38
N ALA A 300 -16.96 -0.30 -3.45
CA ALA A 300 -15.70 -0.90 -3.88
C ALA A 300 -15.29 -2.14 -3.06
N PHE A 301 -15.67 -2.22 -1.78
CA PHE A 301 -15.37 -3.35 -0.91
C PHE A 301 -16.28 -4.53 -1.23
N GLN A 302 -17.58 -4.28 -1.40
CA GLN A 302 -18.57 -5.28 -1.80
C GLN A 302 -18.23 -5.87 -3.17
N ILE A 303 -17.82 -5.04 -4.14
CA ILE A 303 -17.37 -5.49 -5.45
C ILE A 303 -16.13 -6.41 -5.32
N ARG A 304 -15.12 -6.02 -4.54
CA ARG A 304 -13.90 -6.84 -4.34
C ARG A 304 -14.18 -8.16 -3.63
N ALA A 305 -15.09 -8.15 -2.64
CA ALA A 305 -15.48 -9.33 -1.88
C ALA A 305 -16.15 -10.40 -2.76
N VAL A 306 -16.85 -9.98 -3.81
CA VAL A 306 -17.44 -10.91 -4.79
C VAL A 306 -16.39 -11.40 -5.80
N TRP A 307 -15.48 -10.52 -6.24
CA TRP A 307 -14.69 -10.73 -7.45
C TRP A 307 -13.32 -11.37 -7.29
N GLN A 308 -12.55 -11.01 -6.25
CA GLN A 308 -11.25 -11.65 -6.03
C GLN A 308 -11.39 -13.14 -5.69
N PRO A 309 -12.38 -13.54 -4.87
CA PRO A 309 -12.59 -14.95 -4.57
C PRO A 309 -13.02 -15.76 -5.80
N GLU A 310 -14.01 -15.30 -6.56
CA GLU A 310 -14.57 -16.11 -7.64
C GLU A 310 -13.57 -16.34 -8.80
N SER A 311 -12.73 -15.35 -9.08
CA SER A 311 -11.67 -15.44 -10.09
C SER A 311 -10.63 -16.50 -9.72
N LEU A 312 -10.20 -16.52 -8.46
CA LEU A 312 -9.25 -17.51 -7.94
C LEU A 312 -9.91 -18.89 -7.82
N ALA A 313 -11.17 -18.95 -7.35
CA ALA A 313 -11.90 -20.20 -7.25
C ALA A 313 -12.07 -20.86 -8.62
N ARG A 314 -12.42 -20.08 -9.65
CA ARG A 314 -12.56 -20.58 -11.02
C ARG A 314 -11.24 -21.11 -11.58
N LEU A 315 -10.12 -20.41 -11.33
CA LEU A 315 -8.79 -20.88 -11.75
C LEU A 315 -8.44 -22.20 -11.06
N GLU A 316 -8.73 -22.32 -9.77
CA GLU A 316 -8.41 -23.50 -8.99
C GLU A 316 -9.31 -24.69 -9.36
N ARG A 317 -10.62 -24.46 -9.56
CA ARG A 317 -11.56 -25.45 -10.13
C ARG A 317 -11.12 -25.90 -11.52
N LYS A 318 -10.60 -24.99 -12.36
CA LYS A 318 -10.05 -25.35 -13.66
C LYS A 318 -8.82 -26.26 -13.53
N ARG A 319 -7.88 -25.95 -12.61
CA ARG A 319 -6.71 -26.81 -12.36
C ARG A 319 -7.11 -28.21 -11.89
N ILE A 320 -8.12 -28.32 -11.02
CA ILE A 320 -8.72 -29.61 -10.62
C ILE A 320 -9.26 -30.35 -11.85
N SER A 321 -9.97 -29.66 -12.73
CA SER A 321 -10.53 -30.25 -13.96
C SER A 321 -9.46 -30.67 -14.97
N ASP A 322 -8.38 -29.91 -15.10
CA ASP A 322 -7.31 -30.14 -16.09
C ASP A 322 -6.40 -31.31 -15.66
N ASP A 323 -6.32 -31.64 -14.36
CA ASP A 323 -5.54 -32.76 -13.81
C ASP A 323 -6.34 -33.57 -12.77
N PRO A 324 -7.31 -34.39 -13.23
CA PRO A 324 -8.21 -35.15 -12.36
C PRO A 324 -7.53 -36.30 -11.62
N ASP A 325 -6.38 -36.77 -12.10
CA ASP A 325 -5.65 -37.91 -11.53
C ASP A 325 -4.43 -37.51 -10.69
N GLY A 326 -3.91 -36.30 -10.85
CA GLY A 326 -2.85 -35.73 -10.02
C GLY A 326 -3.40 -34.72 -9.04
N TYR A 327 -3.39 -33.45 -9.42
CA TYR A 327 -3.69 -32.31 -8.55
C TYR A 327 -5.04 -32.43 -7.84
N ALA A 328 -6.08 -32.88 -8.54
CA ALA A 328 -7.43 -33.06 -8.00
C ALA A 328 -7.55 -34.14 -6.91
N LYS A 329 -6.59 -35.08 -6.83
CA LYS A 329 -6.53 -36.13 -5.80
C LYS A 329 -5.71 -35.74 -4.59
N THR A 330 -5.19 -34.51 -4.56
CA THR A 330 -4.49 -33.96 -3.39
C THR A 330 -5.43 -33.05 -2.61
N TRP A 331 -5.17 -32.87 -1.31
CA TRP A 331 -5.98 -32.00 -0.47
C TRP A 331 -5.76 -30.50 -0.72
N ARG A 332 -4.60 -30.13 -1.29
CA ARG A 332 -4.15 -28.73 -1.46
C ARG A 332 -5.13 -27.84 -2.21
N PRO A 333 -5.66 -28.20 -3.40
CA PRO A 333 -6.58 -27.33 -4.11
C PRO A 333 -7.87 -27.06 -3.34
N TYR A 334 -8.34 -28.03 -2.56
CA TYR A 334 -9.55 -27.86 -1.74
C TYR A 334 -9.29 -27.00 -0.50
N LYS A 335 -8.08 -27.01 0.08
CA LYS A 335 -7.69 -26.01 1.09
C LYS A 335 -7.70 -24.60 0.50
N VAL A 336 -7.14 -24.43 -0.71
CA VAL A 336 -7.09 -23.14 -1.40
C VAL A 336 -8.50 -22.65 -1.71
N LEU A 337 -9.36 -23.51 -2.26
CA LEU A 337 -10.77 -23.20 -2.49
C LEU A 337 -11.49 -22.83 -1.18
N GLY A 338 -11.25 -23.56 -0.09
CA GLY A 338 -11.81 -23.24 1.22
C GLY A 338 -11.44 -21.81 1.67
N GLY A 339 -10.16 -21.43 1.54
CA GLY A 339 -9.71 -20.09 1.92
C GLY A 339 -10.29 -18.98 1.04
N ILE A 340 -10.43 -19.27 -0.25
CA ILE A 340 -11.06 -18.40 -1.22
C ILE A 340 -12.53 -18.15 -0.85
N GLU A 341 -13.31 -19.21 -0.64
CA GLU A 341 -14.73 -19.10 -0.26
C GLU A 341 -14.89 -18.38 1.09
N TRP A 342 -13.99 -18.63 2.05
CA TRP A 342 -13.99 -17.98 3.36
C TRP A 342 -13.78 -16.46 3.25
N HIS A 343 -12.76 -16.02 2.49
CA HIS A 343 -12.55 -14.59 2.24
C HIS A 343 -13.67 -13.93 1.42
N GLY A 344 -14.41 -14.71 0.64
CA GLY A 344 -15.62 -14.27 -0.05
C GLY A 344 -16.89 -14.26 0.81
N GLY A 345 -16.79 -14.60 2.10
CA GLY A 345 -17.93 -14.65 3.02
C GLY A 345 -18.89 -15.81 2.78
N ARG A 346 -18.49 -16.84 2.00
CA ARG A 346 -19.31 -18.02 1.67
C ARG A 346 -18.92 -19.20 2.55
N PHE A 347 -19.18 -19.06 3.84
CA PHE A 347 -18.64 -19.94 4.88
C PHE A 347 -19.08 -21.40 4.75
N GLU A 348 -20.34 -21.68 4.38
CA GLU A 348 -20.82 -23.05 4.14
C GLU A 348 -20.04 -23.75 3.00
N ALA A 349 -19.74 -23.02 1.92
CA ALA A 349 -18.95 -23.53 0.81
C ALA A 349 -17.48 -23.74 1.23
N ALA A 350 -16.93 -22.84 2.05
CA ALA A 350 -15.60 -22.99 2.62
C ALA A 350 -15.49 -24.28 3.45
N VAL A 351 -16.49 -24.55 4.32
CA VAL A 351 -16.57 -25.79 5.12
C VAL A 351 -16.54 -27.03 4.24
N GLU A 352 -17.34 -27.07 3.15
CA GLU A 352 -17.37 -28.24 2.26
C GLU A 352 -16.04 -28.47 1.56
N HIS A 353 -15.35 -27.40 1.15
CA HIS A 353 -14.02 -27.52 0.56
C HIS A 353 -12.97 -28.01 1.56
N TYR A 354 -12.96 -27.51 2.79
CA TYR A 354 -12.08 -28.02 3.83
C TYR A 354 -12.39 -29.49 4.18
N ARG A 355 -13.66 -29.89 4.28
CA ARG A 355 -14.03 -31.32 4.44
C ARG A 355 -13.57 -32.17 3.26
N THR A 356 -13.63 -31.63 2.05
CA THR A 356 -13.08 -32.30 0.86
C THR A 356 -11.56 -32.44 0.95
N ALA A 357 -10.85 -31.42 1.42
CA ALA A 357 -9.43 -31.52 1.71
C ALA A 357 -9.13 -32.64 2.72
N GLN A 358 -9.91 -32.76 3.81
CA GLN A 358 -9.78 -33.87 4.78
C GLN A 358 -9.97 -35.24 4.12
N ARG A 359 -10.97 -35.40 3.25
CA ARG A 359 -11.19 -36.65 2.48
C ARG A 359 -9.98 -37.02 1.62
N PHE A 360 -9.21 -36.05 1.15
CA PHE A 360 -7.96 -36.23 0.40
C PHE A 360 -6.70 -36.22 1.29
N GLY A 361 -6.88 -36.42 2.60
CA GLY A 361 -5.78 -36.63 3.54
C GLY A 361 -5.16 -35.36 4.12
N ALA A 362 -5.81 -34.19 4.01
CA ALA A 362 -5.43 -33.07 4.86
C ALA A 362 -5.63 -33.44 6.33
N THR A 363 -4.60 -33.26 7.12
CA THR A 363 -4.64 -33.45 8.56
C THR A 363 -5.25 -32.24 9.25
N VAL A 364 -5.57 -32.39 10.54
CA VAL A 364 -5.92 -31.28 11.43
C VAL A 364 -4.85 -30.17 11.42
N GLN A 365 -3.57 -30.52 11.24
CA GLN A 365 -2.50 -29.53 11.14
C GLN A 365 -2.52 -28.76 9.82
N ASP A 366 -3.05 -29.35 8.76
CA ASP A 366 -3.07 -28.73 7.44
C ASP A 366 -4.19 -27.68 7.33
N ILE A 367 -5.37 -27.93 7.93
CA ILE A 367 -6.56 -27.10 7.71
C ILE A 367 -7.45 -26.86 8.94
N GLY A 368 -7.12 -27.44 10.10
CA GLY A 368 -8.04 -27.46 11.24
C GLY A 368 -8.47 -26.08 11.72
N SER A 369 -7.53 -25.12 11.76
CA SER A 369 -7.79 -23.68 11.98
C SER A 369 -8.85 -23.12 11.07
N GLN A 370 -8.59 -23.22 9.78
CA GLN A 370 -9.44 -22.62 8.78
C GLN A 370 -10.82 -23.30 8.70
N LEU A 371 -10.87 -24.63 8.91
CA LEU A 371 -12.13 -25.37 8.95
C LEU A 371 -12.97 -24.96 10.16
N CYS A 372 -12.39 -24.81 11.34
CA CYS A 372 -13.13 -24.38 12.51
C CYS A 372 -13.62 -22.93 12.37
N ASP A 373 -12.78 -22.02 11.87
CA ASP A 373 -13.20 -20.65 11.56
C ASP A 373 -14.39 -20.66 10.59
N ALA A 374 -14.30 -21.43 9.50
CA ALA A 374 -15.40 -21.55 8.56
C ALA A 374 -16.68 -22.14 9.21
N LEU A 375 -16.55 -23.10 10.12
CA LEU A 375 -17.68 -23.68 10.86
C LEU A 375 -18.32 -22.69 11.82
N MET A 376 -17.54 -21.86 12.52
CA MET A 376 -18.06 -20.80 13.41
C MET A 376 -18.88 -19.79 12.62
N PHE A 377 -18.29 -19.24 11.54
CA PHE A 377 -18.99 -18.26 10.70
C PHE A 377 -20.17 -18.84 9.89
N ALA A 378 -20.22 -20.17 9.72
CA ALA A 378 -21.39 -20.87 9.16
C ALA A 378 -22.48 -21.19 10.22
N GLY A 379 -22.26 -20.85 11.50
CA GLY A 379 -23.19 -21.15 12.60
C GLY A 379 -23.18 -22.62 13.05
N GLU A 380 -22.18 -23.40 12.66
CA GLU A 380 -22.00 -24.82 13.03
C GLU A 380 -21.17 -24.99 14.32
N PHE A 381 -21.46 -24.20 15.38
CA PHE A 381 -20.63 -24.06 16.59
C PHE A 381 -20.24 -25.38 17.27
N ALA A 382 -21.18 -26.30 17.45
CA ALA A 382 -20.88 -27.58 18.08
C ALA A 382 -19.89 -28.44 17.27
N LYS A 383 -19.83 -28.25 15.94
CA LYS A 383 -18.85 -28.91 15.07
C LYS A 383 -17.53 -28.13 15.08
N ALA A 384 -17.58 -26.81 15.09
CA ALA A 384 -16.40 -25.96 15.26
C ALA A 384 -15.65 -26.34 16.55
N GLN A 385 -16.36 -26.41 17.68
CA GLN A 385 -15.81 -26.82 18.97
C GLN A 385 -15.06 -28.15 18.90
N ARG A 386 -15.64 -29.17 18.26
CA ARG A 386 -14.95 -30.47 18.09
C ARG A 386 -13.68 -30.36 17.24
N VAL A 387 -13.72 -29.62 16.13
CA VAL A 387 -12.52 -29.38 15.31
C VAL A 387 -11.47 -28.61 16.09
N CYS A 388 -11.88 -27.66 16.93
CA CYS A 388 -10.99 -26.95 17.83
C CYS A 388 -10.36 -27.90 18.86
N ASP A 389 -11.12 -28.77 19.51
CA ASP A 389 -10.60 -29.77 20.45
C ASP A 389 -9.58 -30.71 19.77
N GLU A 390 -9.87 -31.13 18.53
CA GLU A 390 -8.95 -31.92 17.69
C GLU A 390 -7.66 -31.13 17.36
N VAL A 391 -7.77 -29.85 16.99
CA VAL A 391 -6.58 -28.99 16.77
C VAL A 391 -5.80 -28.78 18.06
N MET A 392 -6.48 -28.60 19.19
CA MET A 392 -5.86 -28.43 20.48
C MET A 392 -5.16 -29.70 20.94
N SER A 393 -5.65 -30.89 20.58
CA SER A 393 -5.03 -32.16 20.96
C SER A 393 -3.90 -32.59 20.02
N GLU A 394 -4.05 -32.39 18.71
CA GLU A 394 -3.16 -32.94 17.67
C GLU A 394 -2.34 -31.88 16.89
N GLY A 395 -2.68 -30.60 17.04
CA GLY A 395 -2.08 -29.47 16.35
C GLY A 395 -0.70 -29.08 16.89
N ARG A 396 0.09 -28.37 16.07
CA ARG A 396 1.30 -27.68 16.54
C ARG A 396 0.89 -26.57 17.51
N ASN A 397 1.74 -26.29 18.50
CA ASN A 397 1.46 -25.28 19.54
C ASN A 397 1.00 -23.93 19.00
N GLU A 398 1.50 -23.50 17.84
CA GLU A 398 1.18 -22.21 17.23
C GLU A 398 -0.29 -22.09 16.74
N TRP A 399 -0.94 -23.21 16.43
CA TRP A 399 -2.37 -23.20 16.08
C TRP A 399 -3.26 -23.14 17.30
N ARG A 400 -2.78 -23.63 18.44
CA ARG A 400 -3.50 -23.49 19.71
C ARG A 400 -3.72 -22.02 19.99
N ASP A 401 -2.65 -21.22 19.86
CA ASP A 401 -2.62 -19.77 20.04
C ASP A 401 -3.70 -19.08 19.20
N VAL A 402 -3.67 -19.24 17.88
CA VAL A 402 -4.68 -18.66 16.96
C VAL A 402 -6.13 -19.04 17.34
N PHE A 403 -6.34 -20.25 17.86
CA PHE A 403 -7.67 -20.75 18.19
C PHE A 403 -8.27 -20.19 19.45
N ARG A 404 -7.47 -20.10 20.51
CA ARG A 404 -7.99 -19.54 21.75
C ARG A 404 -8.08 -18.00 21.64
N ASP A 405 -7.46 -17.38 20.63
CA ASP A 405 -7.75 -15.99 20.19
C ASP A 405 -9.12 -15.84 19.53
N ALA A 406 -9.48 -16.80 18.68
CA ALA A 406 -10.79 -16.85 18.01
C ALA A 406 -11.92 -17.20 18.98
N ILE A 407 -11.68 -18.10 19.94
CA ILE A 407 -12.58 -18.39 21.05
C ILE A 407 -12.72 -17.15 21.97
N LEU A 408 -11.63 -16.43 22.25
CA LEU A 408 -11.70 -15.13 22.95
C LEU A 408 -12.55 -14.12 22.17
N TYR A 409 -12.50 -14.13 20.84
CA TYR A 409 -13.30 -13.26 19.98
C TYR A 409 -14.81 -13.57 20.09
N GLU A 410 -15.19 -14.85 20.10
CA GLU A 410 -16.60 -15.27 20.27
C GLU A 410 -17.10 -15.12 21.71
N VAL A 411 -16.26 -15.40 22.72
CA VAL A 411 -16.61 -15.16 24.13
C VAL A 411 -16.86 -13.67 24.38
N VAL A 412 -16.15 -12.77 23.70
CA VAL A 412 -16.40 -11.32 23.73
C VAL A 412 -17.72 -10.95 23.03
N GLU A 413 -18.13 -11.68 21.99
CA GLU A 413 -19.38 -11.44 21.25
C GLU A 413 -20.62 -12.04 21.95
N GLU A 414 -20.56 -13.27 22.48
CA GLU A 414 -21.62 -13.94 23.22
C GLU A 414 -21.83 -13.37 24.64
N LEU A 415 -20.77 -12.94 25.34
CA LEU A 415 -20.90 -12.25 26.64
C LEU A 415 -21.37 -10.79 26.49
N GLY A 416 -21.62 -10.32 25.26
CA GLY A 416 -22.17 -8.99 24.99
C GLY A 416 -21.21 -7.84 25.32
N LEU A 417 -19.91 -8.10 25.48
CA LEU A 417 -18.88 -7.08 25.66
C LEU A 417 -18.76 -6.29 24.35
N LYS A 418 -19.53 -5.20 24.22
CA LYS A 418 -19.64 -4.43 22.97
C LYS A 418 -18.27 -3.92 22.53
N ARG A 419 -17.74 -4.59 21.50
CA ARG A 419 -16.82 -4.12 20.46
C ARG A 419 -16.16 -2.78 20.82
N GLN A 420 -14.94 -2.80 21.37
CA GLN A 420 -14.05 -1.67 21.16
C GLN A 420 -13.89 -1.52 19.64
N LYS A 421 -14.61 -0.57 19.04
CA LYS A 421 -14.31 -0.10 17.70
C LYS A 421 -12.85 0.31 17.74
N ARG A 422 -11.98 -0.44 17.06
CA ARG A 422 -10.58 -0.04 16.83
C ARG A 422 -10.59 1.40 16.35
N ARG A 423 -10.32 2.34 17.25
CA ARG A 423 -9.86 3.66 16.89
C ARG A 423 -8.45 3.39 16.40
N ARG A 424 -8.21 3.59 15.09
CA ARG A 424 -6.85 3.62 14.53
C ARG A 424 -6.07 4.71 15.27
N ARG A 425 -5.36 4.36 16.35
CA ARG A 425 -4.16 5.06 16.75
C ARG A 425 -3.01 4.30 16.10
N ARG A 426 -2.64 4.77 14.91
CA ARG A 426 -1.27 4.64 14.41
C ARG A 426 -0.49 5.64 15.25
N GLU A 427 0.12 5.18 16.33
CA GLU A 427 1.29 5.78 16.99
C GLU A 427 1.59 4.88 18.18
N ASP A 428 2.87 4.52 18.31
CA ASP A 428 3.48 3.74 19.38
C ASP A 428 3.31 2.21 19.37
N VAL A 429 3.89 1.54 18.37
CA VAL A 429 4.84 0.42 18.61
C VAL A 429 5.82 0.35 17.42
N THR A 430 6.84 1.19 17.41
CA THR A 430 8.08 0.91 16.66
C THR A 430 9.14 0.48 17.66
N MET A 431 9.24 -0.83 17.91
CA MET A 431 10.45 -1.37 18.53
C MET A 431 11.58 -1.25 17.51
N THR A 432 12.55 -0.38 17.78
CA THR A 432 13.80 -0.27 17.03
C THR A 432 14.57 -1.60 17.14
N VAL A 433 14.61 -2.35 16.03
CA VAL A 433 15.52 -3.48 15.86
C VAL A 433 16.92 -2.92 15.64
N SER A 434 17.90 -3.38 16.42
CA SER A 434 19.28 -2.87 16.31
C SER A 434 19.92 -3.25 14.98
N ASP A 435 20.81 -2.37 14.48
CA ASP A 435 21.58 -2.61 13.26
C ASP A 435 22.36 -3.94 13.29
N GLU A 436 22.74 -4.40 14.48
CA GLU A 436 23.44 -5.68 14.70
C GLU A 436 22.53 -6.88 14.39
N ALA A 437 21.25 -6.83 14.78
CA ALA A 437 20.27 -7.87 14.45
C ALA A 437 19.97 -7.94 12.95
N ILE A 438 19.89 -6.77 12.29
CA ILE A 438 19.77 -6.67 10.82
C ILE A 438 21.02 -7.23 10.12
N ARG A 439 22.21 -6.98 10.67
CA ARG A 439 23.49 -7.46 10.13
C ARG A 439 23.65 -8.97 10.26
N VAL A 440 23.16 -9.56 11.36
CA VAL A 440 23.16 -11.01 11.60
C VAL A 440 22.16 -11.72 10.68
N ALA A 441 20.95 -11.18 10.51
CA ALA A 441 19.95 -11.70 9.57
C ALA A 441 20.47 -11.69 8.11
N LYS A 442 21.10 -10.59 7.68
CA LYS A 442 21.73 -10.48 6.33
C LYS A 442 22.91 -11.44 6.11
N ARG A 443 23.55 -11.93 7.18
CA ARG A 443 24.67 -12.88 7.10
C ARG A 443 24.19 -14.31 6.86
N TYR A 444 22.99 -14.66 7.35
CA TYR A 444 22.37 -15.98 7.17
C TYR A 444 21.62 -16.13 5.84
N LEU A 445 21.10 -15.04 5.25
CA LEU A 445 20.26 -15.05 4.05
C LEU A 445 21.01 -15.07 2.68
N ARG A 446 22.26 -15.55 2.61
CA ARG A 446 23.08 -15.50 1.38
C ARG A 446 22.83 -16.62 0.35
N ARG A 447 21.73 -17.38 0.41
CA ARG A 447 21.41 -18.40 -0.60
C ARG A 447 19.91 -18.55 -0.85
N SER A 448 19.32 -17.61 -1.60
CA SER A 448 18.16 -17.74 -2.51
C SER A 448 17.34 -16.45 -2.56
N ASP A 449 16.79 -16.17 -3.74
CA ASP A 449 16.12 -14.93 -4.12
C ASP A 449 14.80 -14.65 -3.37
N ALA A 450 14.40 -13.37 -3.47
CA ALA A 450 13.31 -12.66 -2.79
C ALA A 450 12.05 -13.47 -2.39
N LEU A 451 11.62 -13.26 -1.15
CA LEU A 451 10.47 -13.90 -0.51
C LEU A 451 9.36 -12.85 -0.24
N ASP A 452 8.10 -13.18 -0.56
CA ASP A 452 6.91 -12.31 -0.36
C ASP A 452 6.40 -12.29 1.11
N VAL A 453 5.38 -11.49 1.42
CA VAL A 453 4.75 -11.36 2.76
C VAL A 453 4.34 -12.72 3.37
N VAL A 454 3.87 -13.68 2.56
CA VAL A 454 3.56 -15.05 3.00
C VAL A 454 4.80 -15.80 3.49
N SER A 455 5.97 -15.44 2.94
CA SER A 455 7.25 -16.02 3.31
C SER A 455 7.88 -15.35 4.54
N TRP A 456 7.46 -14.12 4.89
CA TRP A 456 7.78 -13.52 6.19
C TRP A 456 7.11 -14.28 7.35
N SER A 457 5.89 -14.78 7.13
CA SER A 457 5.19 -15.66 8.09
C SER A 457 5.93 -17.00 8.27
N VAL A 458 6.58 -17.50 7.22
CA VAL A 458 7.40 -18.73 7.25
C VAL A 458 8.79 -18.51 7.86
N LEU A 459 9.33 -17.28 7.85
CA LEU A 459 10.60 -16.94 8.51
C LEU A 459 10.45 -16.65 10.02
N ALA A 460 9.28 -16.18 10.47
CA ALA A 460 8.95 -16.13 11.89
C ALA A 460 8.95 -17.52 12.55
N HIS A 461 8.73 -18.56 11.74
CA HIS A 461 8.72 -19.98 12.10
C HIS A 461 10.12 -20.58 12.34
N ASP A 462 11.22 -19.92 11.96
CA ASP A 462 12.58 -20.50 11.95
C ASP A 462 13.58 -19.78 12.89
N VAL A 463 13.09 -18.92 13.78
CA VAL A 463 13.90 -18.37 14.88
C VAL A 463 14.10 -19.46 15.93
N ARG A 464 15.37 -19.77 16.23
CA ARG A 464 15.74 -20.88 17.13
C ARG A 464 15.05 -20.80 18.50
N PRO A 465 14.87 -21.97 19.18
CA PRO A 465 14.09 -22.12 20.42
C PRO A 465 14.58 -21.36 21.66
N ASP A 466 15.68 -20.60 21.54
CA ASP A 466 16.40 -19.95 22.63
C ASP A 466 16.21 -18.42 22.70
N THR A 467 15.31 -17.84 21.90
CA THR A 467 14.92 -16.44 22.08
C THR A 467 13.62 -16.29 22.87
N ARG A 468 13.73 -15.62 24.02
CA ARG A 468 12.72 -15.34 25.06
C ARG A 468 11.38 -14.69 24.60
N LEU A 469 11.18 -14.47 23.31
CA LEU A 469 10.03 -13.72 22.79
C LEU A 469 8.76 -14.58 22.68
N SER A 470 8.91 -15.87 22.36
CA SER A 470 7.80 -16.83 22.30
C SER A 470 7.22 -17.17 23.67
N THR A 471 8.03 -17.17 24.74
CA THR A 471 7.58 -17.36 26.13
C THR A 471 6.75 -16.17 26.63
N VAL A 472 7.03 -14.95 26.15
CA VAL A 472 6.29 -13.72 26.51
C VAL A 472 4.94 -13.64 25.78
N MET A 473 4.87 -14.11 24.53
CA MET A 473 3.62 -14.15 23.77
C MET A 473 2.73 -15.36 24.15
N ALA A 474 3.32 -16.51 24.52
CA ALA A 474 2.59 -17.69 24.99
C ALA A 474 1.95 -17.51 26.39
N SER A 475 2.53 -16.69 27.28
CA SER A 475 1.87 -16.30 28.55
C SER A 475 0.78 -15.25 28.36
N ALA A 476 0.81 -14.47 27.27
CA ALA A 476 -0.11 -13.37 27.04
C ALA A 476 -1.45 -13.80 26.42
N TYR A 477 -1.52 -14.98 25.80
CA TYR A 477 -2.71 -15.30 25.01
C TYR A 477 -3.49 -16.52 25.50
N LEU A 478 -2.91 -17.51 26.20
CA LEU A 478 -3.55 -18.82 26.29
C LEU A 478 -3.24 -19.61 27.60
N GLY A 479 -4.02 -19.67 28.70
CA GLY A 479 -5.42 -19.33 29.02
C GLY A 479 -5.96 -20.11 30.25
N ASP A 480 -7.28 -20.32 30.35
CA ASP A 480 -8.06 -21.01 31.43
C ASP A 480 -7.76 -20.64 32.89
N SER A 481 -7.38 -19.39 33.09
CA SER A 481 -7.48 -18.76 34.39
C SER A 481 -7.81 -17.30 34.16
N VAL A 482 -8.76 -16.76 34.93
CA VAL A 482 -9.12 -15.33 34.98
C VAL A 482 -7.93 -14.46 35.45
N MET A 483 -6.84 -15.09 35.91
CA MET A 483 -5.69 -14.39 36.49
C MET A 483 -4.73 -13.65 35.54
N PRO A 484 -4.31 -14.20 34.39
CA PRO A 484 -3.27 -13.57 33.58
C PRO A 484 -3.72 -12.22 33.00
N TRP A 485 -5.03 -12.07 32.76
CA TRP A 485 -5.65 -10.84 32.26
C TRP A 485 -5.63 -9.72 33.30
N PHE A 486 -5.90 -10.06 34.56
CA PHE A 486 -6.04 -9.10 35.63
C PHE A 486 -4.68 -8.61 36.16
N GLY A 487 -3.67 -9.48 36.18
CA GLY A 487 -2.28 -9.09 36.48
C GLY A 487 -1.66 -8.19 35.42
N LEU A 488 -1.80 -8.52 34.12
CA LEU A 488 -1.20 -7.74 33.03
C LEU A 488 -1.77 -6.31 32.92
N SER A 489 -3.05 -6.15 33.23
CA SER A 489 -3.76 -4.86 33.17
C SER A 489 -3.36 -3.91 34.31
N CYS A 490 -2.80 -4.42 35.40
CA CYS A 490 -2.46 -3.64 36.58
C CYS A 490 -0.98 -3.22 36.63
N GLU A 491 -0.08 -3.96 35.98
CA GLU A 491 1.35 -3.60 35.94
C GLU A 491 1.77 -2.82 34.69
N VAL A 492 1.12 -3.04 33.53
CA VAL A 492 1.65 -2.56 32.23
C VAL A 492 1.15 -1.16 31.84
N VAL A 493 0.00 -0.72 32.36
CA VAL A 493 -0.50 0.64 32.17
C VAL A 493 -0.84 1.19 33.55
N PRO A 494 -0.25 2.31 34.00
CA PRO A 494 -0.69 2.92 35.24
C PRO A 494 -2.15 3.33 35.06
N LEU A 495 -3.06 2.60 35.70
CA LEU A 495 -4.47 2.94 35.84
C LEU A 495 -4.53 4.19 36.72
N SER A 496 -4.10 5.34 36.25
CA SER A 496 -4.17 6.57 37.05
C SER A 496 -5.63 7.03 37.12
N PRO A 497 -6.09 7.64 38.22
CA PRO A 497 -7.43 8.21 38.29
C PRO A 497 -7.67 9.18 37.10
N GLY A 498 -8.73 8.94 36.32
CA GLY A 498 -9.08 9.71 35.13
C GLY A 498 -8.53 9.17 33.79
N GLU A 499 -7.70 8.11 33.81
CA GLU A 499 -7.36 7.36 32.59
C GLU A 499 -8.58 6.55 32.12
N PRO A 500 -9.03 6.71 30.86
CA PRO A 500 -10.27 6.10 30.38
C PRO A 500 -10.32 4.57 30.49
N LEU A 501 -9.16 3.92 30.59
CA LEU A 501 -9.07 2.46 30.75
C LEU A 501 -9.46 2.01 32.18
N ARG A 502 -9.13 2.79 33.21
CA ARG A 502 -9.44 2.45 34.63
C ARG A 502 -10.93 2.48 34.89
N ASP A 503 -11.63 3.51 34.44
CA ASP A 503 -13.08 3.61 34.65
C ASP A 503 -13.84 2.50 33.91
N ALA A 504 -13.38 2.12 32.70
CA ALA A 504 -13.96 1.03 31.93
C ALA A 504 -13.81 -0.35 32.60
N VAL A 505 -12.68 -0.61 33.28
CA VAL A 505 -12.49 -1.84 34.06
C VAL A 505 -13.33 -1.81 35.34
N SER A 506 -13.49 -0.63 35.96
CA SER A 506 -14.29 -0.45 37.16
C SER A 506 -15.78 -0.77 36.92
N GLU A 507 -16.38 -0.20 35.88
CA GLU A 507 -17.78 -0.50 35.52
C GLU A 507 -17.98 -1.98 35.17
N GLY A 508 -17.04 -2.60 34.44
CA GLY A 508 -17.13 -4.02 34.11
C GLY A 508 -17.11 -4.96 35.32
N LEU A 509 -16.37 -4.58 36.37
CA LEU A 509 -16.32 -5.32 37.65
C LEU A 509 -17.58 -5.07 38.50
N ALA A 510 -18.14 -3.86 38.46
CA ALA A 510 -19.44 -3.55 39.10
C ALA A 510 -20.56 -4.49 38.66
N ASP A 511 -20.59 -4.80 37.37
CA ASP A 511 -21.70 -5.51 36.73
C ASP A 511 -21.53 -7.04 36.67
N SER A 512 -20.38 -7.56 37.09
CA SER A 512 -20.07 -8.99 37.01
C SER A 512 -19.63 -9.58 38.35
N ALA A 513 -20.60 -9.82 39.22
CA ALA A 513 -20.39 -10.39 40.55
C ALA A 513 -19.68 -11.75 40.54
N THR A 514 -19.86 -12.55 39.49
CA THR A 514 -19.17 -13.85 39.34
C THR A 514 -17.68 -13.67 39.06
N VAL A 515 -17.31 -12.73 38.19
CA VAL A 515 -15.89 -12.43 37.88
C VAL A 515 -15.22 -11.79 39.09
N VAL A 516 -15.91 -10.89 39.80
CA VAL A 516 -15.43 -10.31 41.07
C VAL A 516 -15.21 -11.40 42.10
N ALA A 517 -16.19 -12.27 42.33
CA ALA A 517 -16.06 -13.35 43.31
C ALA A 517 -14.88 -14.28 42.99
N GLU A 518 -14.66 -14.61 41.72
CA GLU A 518 -13.52 -15.43 41.27
C GLU A 518 -12.19 -14.70 41.52
N LEU A 519 -12.09 -13.42 41.14
CA LEU A 519 -10.89 -12.58 41.34
C LEU A 519 -10.55 -12.38 42.82
N LEU A 520 -11.55 -12.08 43.65
CA LEU A 520 -11.35 -11.89 45.09
C LEU A 520 -10.90 -13.17 45.78
N ARG A 521 -11.47 -14.32 45.39
CA ARG A 521 -11.03 -15.64 45.88
C ARG A 521 -9.54 -15.88 45.54
N LEU A 522 -9.11 -15.47 44.35
CA LEU A 522 -7.72 -15.61 43.91
C LEU A 522 -6.77 -14.68 44.67
N PHE A 523 -7.19 -13.47 45.05
CA PHE A 523 -6.41 -12.61 45.94
C PHE A 523 -6.31 -13.17 47.35
N ASP A 524 -7.38 -13.77 47.88
CA ASP A 524 -7.37 -14.37 49.22
C ASP A 524 -6.44 -15.58 49.33
N GLU A 525 -6.25 -16.31 48.22
CA GLU A 525 -5.32 -17.44 48.14
C GLU A 525 -3.86 -17.01 47.95
N SER A 526 -3.63 -15.77 47.52
CA SER A 526 -2.29 -15.18 47.35
C SER A 526 -1.85 -14.47 48.64
N ALA A 527 -0.72 -14.86 49.21
CA ALA A 527 -0.12 -14.15 50.37
C ALA A 527 0.70 -12.91 49.96
N ASP A 528 0.48 -12.41 48.74
CA ASP A 528 1.31 -11.38 48.14
C ASP A 528 0.70 -9.98 48.38
N ASP A 529 1.35 -9.22 49.26
CA ASP A 529 0.91 -7.89 49.69
C ASP A 529 0.97 -6.86 48.54
N ASP A 530 1.70 -7.16 47.47
CA ASP A 530 1.87 -6.24 46.33
C ASP A 530 0.60 -6.13 45.44
N LEU A 531 -0.40 -6.99 45.64
CA LEU A 531 -1.67 -6.96 44.87
C LEU A 531 -2.81 -6.20 45.58
N LEU A 532 -2.54 -5.58 46.73
CA LEU A 532 -3.56 -4.97 47.59
C LEU A 532 -4.33 -3.82 46.90
N GLU A 533 -3.66 -2.94 46.17
CA GLU A 533 -4.30 -1.80 45.47
C GLU A 533 -5.22 -2.25 44.33
N VAL A 534 -4.83 -3.35 43.70
CA VAL A 534 -5.48 -3.94 42.54
C VAL A 534 -6.72 -4.74 42.97
N ARG A 535 -6.63 -5.45 44.10
CA ARG A 535 -7.76 -6.03 44.82
C ARG A 535 -8.76 -4.95 45.26
N GLN A 536 -8.28 -3.90 45.91
CA GLN A 536 -9.14 -2.82 46.41
C GLN A 536 -9.90 -2.14 45.27
N PHE A 537 -9.27 -1.92 44.12
CA PHE A 537 -9.94 -1.42 42.94
C PHE A 537 -11.07 -2.34 42.45
N VAL A 538 -10.94 -3.67 42.51
CA VAL A 538 -12.02 -4.61 42.17
C VAL A 538 -13.18 -4.53 43.14
N GLU A 539 -12.87 -4.51 44.44
CA GLU A 539 -13.87 -4.44 45.50
C GLU A 539 -14.67 -3.12 45.41
N GLU A 540 -13.99 -1.98 45.31
CA GLU A 540 -14.63 -0.66 45.17
C GLU A 540 -15.51 -0.58 43.92
N SER A 541 -15.03 -1.14 42.82
CA SER A 541 -15.75 -1.19 41.56
C SER A 541 -17.02 -2.03 41.67
N SER A 542 -16.97 -3.16 42.39
CA SER A 542 -18.10 -4.08 42.59
C SER A 542 -19.32 -3.45 43.30
N HIS A 543 -19.11 -2.35 44.03
CA HIS A 543 -20.12 -1.76 44.91
C HIS A 543 -20.84 -0.53 44.35
N ARG A 544 -20.40 0.04 43.22
CA ARG A 544 -20.91 1.31 42.68
C ARG A 544 -22.37 1.26 42.18
N THR A 545 -22.96 0.09 41.93
CA THR A 545 -24.33 -0.06 41.43
C THR A 545 -25.42 -0.02 42.51
N ALA A 546 -25.08 -0.20 43.80
CA ALA A 546 -26.06 -0.34 44.88
C ALA A 546 -26.64 0.99 45.39
N ASP A 547 -25.86 2.06 45.31
CA ASP A 547 -26.17 3.34 45.96
C ASP A 547 -26.43 4.49 45.00
N SER A 548 -26.06 4.37 43.72
CA SER A 548 -26.01 5.53 42.82
C SER A 548 -27.25 6.41 42.90
#